data_AF-A0A344WMB3-F1
#
_entry.id   AF-A0A344WMB3-F1
#
_cell.length_a   1.000
_cell.length_b   1.000
_cell.length_c   1.000
_cell.angle_alpha   90.00
_cell.angle_beta   90.00
_cell.angle_gamma   90.00
#
_symmetry.space_group_name_H-M   'P 1'
#
loop_
_entity.id
_entity.type
_entity.pdbx_description
1 polymer ?
#
loop_
_entity_poly.entity_id
_entity_poly.type
_entity_poly.pdbx_seq_one_letter_code
_entity_poly.pdbx_strand_id
1 'polypeptide(L)'
;MSPPHPSLEVRDADGTLWQVDLGNPNQTERSGFTGDTAQPGDAITVLGNRNSDASRAHIKAVRITIDGTNYDMYPERIAAE
;
A
#
# COMPACT_ATOMS: atom_id res chain seq x y z
N MET A 1 8.89 -18.08 -11.59
CA MET A 1 8.64 -17.59 -10.22
C MET A 1 8.14 -16.17 -10.32
N SER A 2 7.03 -15.83 -9.68
CA SER A 2 6.62 -14.44 -9.57
C SER A 2 7.56 -13.74 -8.60
N PRO A 3 8.12 -12.56 -8.94
CA PRO A 3 8.92 -11.80 -8.00
C PRO A 3 8.12 -11.48 -6.73
N PRO A 4 8.78 -11.36 -5.56
CA PRO A 4 8.11 -11.00 -4.32
C PRO A 4 7.39 -9.65 -4.48
N HIS A 5 6.29 -9.48 -3.77
CA HIS A 5 5.62 -8.19 -3.71
C HIS A 5 6.52 -7.17 -2.98
N PRO A 6 6.63 -5.93 -3.48
CA PRO A 6 7.23 -4.85 -2.70
C PRO A 6 6.37 -4.58 -1.47
N SER A 7 6.98 -4.00 -0.43
CA SER A 7 6.28 -3.67 0.81
C SER A 7 6.77 -2.35 1.39
N LEU A 8 5.95 -1.79 2.29
CA LEU A 8 6.27 -0.65 3.13
C LEU A 8 6.07 -1.04 4.60
N GLU A 9 6.80 -0.36 5.48
CA GLU A 9 6.51 -0.35 6.91
C GLU A 9 5.98 1.04 7.29
N VAL A 10 4.77 1.08 7.84
CA VAL A 10 4.05 2.34 8.09
C VAL A 10 3.60 2.35 9.54
N ARG A 11 3.91 3.43 10.26
CA ARG A 11 3.44 3.62 11.63
C ARG A 11 2.16 4.44 11.62
N ASP A 12 1.11 3.94 12.27
CA ASP A 12 -0.12 4.72 12.47
C ASP A 12 0.01 5.71 13.64
N ALA A 13 -1.02 6.52 13.84
CA ALA A 13 -1.06 7.56 14.88
C ALA A 13 -0.99 6.99 16.31
N ASP A 14 -1.41 5.74 16.50
CA ASP A 14 -1.36 5.05 17.80
C ASP A 14 0.02 4.38 18.03
N GLY A 15 0.93 4.46 17.06
CA GLY A 15 2.28 3.91 17.14
C GLY A 15 2.40 2.46 16.68
N THR A 16 1.33 1.84 16.17
CA THR A 16 1.35 0.48 15.63
C THR A 16 2.11 0.47 14.32
N LEU A 17 3.07 -0.47 14.18
CA LEU A 17 3.80 -0.66 12.94
C LEU A 17 3.05 -1.66 12.05
N TRP A 18 2.65 -1.19 10.88
CA TRP A 18 1.96 -1.98 9.87
C TRP A 18 2.93 -2.43 8.79
N GLN A 19 2.88 -3.73 8.47
CA GLN A 19 3.38 -4.22 7.20
C GLN A 19 2.33 -3.95 6.12
N VAL A 20 2.73 -3.25 5.06
CA VAL A 20 1.88 -2.96 3.91
C VAL A 20 2.47 -3.66 2.70
N ASP A 21 1.88 -4.77 2.28
CA ASP A 21 2.28 -5.41 1.04
C ASP A 21 1.62 -4.67 -0.14
N LEU A 22 2.45 -4.20 -1.07
CA LEU A 22 2.00 -3.54 -2.30
C LEU A 22 1.51 -4.57 -3.32
N GLY A 23 1.01 -4.12 -4.47
CA GLY A 23 0.65 -5.00 -5.58
C GLY A 23 1.83 -5.83 -6.08
N ASN A 24 1.59 -6.71 -7.05
CA ASN A 24 2.72 -7.34 -7.72
C ASN A 24 3.63 -6.28 -8.37
N PRO A 25 4.93 -6.56 -8.61
CA PRO A 25 5.87 -5.54 -9.07
C PRO A 25 5.39 -4.77 -10.30
N ASN A 26 4.82 -5.46 -11.29
CA ASN A 26 4.30 -4.83 -12.51
C ASN A 26 3.12 -3.88 -12.23
N GLN A 27 2.18 -4.28 -11.37
CA GLN A 27 1.03 -3.44 -11.02
C GLN A 27 1.45 -2.24 -10.17
N THR A 28 2.41 -2.44 -9.27
CA THR A 28 2.99 -1.36 -8.46
C THR A 28 3.69 -0.34 -9.35
N GLU A 29 4.57 -0.77 -10.24
CA GLU A 29 5.25 0.11 -11.19
C GLU A 29 4.26 0.85 -12.11
N ARG A 30 3.26 0.14 -12.66
CA ARG A 30 2.23 0.73 -13.52
C ARG A 30 1.33 1.73 -12.82
N SER A 31 1.14 1.60 -11.51
CA SER A 31 0.42 2.60 -10.72
C SER A 31 1.19 3.92 -10.58
N GLY A 32 2.47 3.94 -10.95
CA GLY A 32 3.38 5.06 -10.75
C GLY A 32 4.00 5.10 -9.36
N PHE A 33 3.68 4.14 -8.48
CA PHE A 33 4.30 4.02 -7.16
C PHE A 33 5.60 3.25 -7.24
N THR A 34 6.72 3.94 -7.11
CA THR A 34 8.08 3.39 -7.13
C THR A 34 8.83 3.72 -5.84
N GLY A 35 10.06 3.22 -5.70
CA GLY A 35 10.92 3.52 -4.55
C GLY A 35 11.26 5.01 -4.37
N ASP A 36 11.02 5.84 -5.39
CA ASP A 36 11.27 7.29 -5.36
C ASP A 36 10.00 8.10 -5.09
N THR A 37 8.83 7.45 -5.04
CA THR A 37 7.52 8.13 -4.93
C THR A 37 7.19 8.53 -3.49
N ALA A 38 7.71 7.78 -2.51
CA ALA A 38 7.52 8.04 -1.10
C ALA A 38 8.85 7.87 -0.35
N GLN A 39 9.07 8.71 0.66
CA GLN A 39 10.24 8.68 1.52
C GLN A 39 9.82 8.37 2.97
N PRO A 40 10.74 7.84 3.80
CA PRO A 40 10.49 7.71 5.23
C PRO A 40 10.09 9.05 5.85
N GLY A 41 8.90 9.11 6.46
CA GLY A 41 8.32 10.32 7.04
C GLY A 41 7.11 10.87 6.28
N ASP A 42 6.91 10.47 5.02
CA ASP A 42 5.74 10.88 4.25
C ASP A 42 4.46 10.29 4.85
N ALA A 43 3.44 11.14 4.97
CA ALA A 43 2.11 10.70 5.36
C ALA A 43 1.42 10.07 4.15
N ILE A 44 0.95 8.84 4.31
CA ILE A 44 0.23 8.11 3.28
C ILE A 44 -1.12 7.63 3.80
N THR A 45 -2.08 7.47 2.89
CA THR A 45 -3.29 6.70 3.14
C THR A 45 -3.21 5.38 2.38
N VAL A 46 -3.51 4.27 3.08
CA VAL A 46 -3.50 2.93 2.49
C VAL A 46 -4.93 2.40 2.42
N LEU A 47 -5.39 2.11 1.21
CA LEU A 47 -6.62 1.35 0.98
C LEU A 47 -6.25 -0.09 0.62
N GLY A 48 -6.87 -1.07 1.28
CA GLY A 48 -6.50 -2.46 1.08
C GLY A 48 -7.33 -3.47 1.86
N ASN A 49 -6.91 -4.72 1.75
CA ASN A 49 -7.51 -5.83 2.48
C ASN A 49 -6.63 -6.13 3.69
N ARG A 50 -7.16 -5.87 4.89
CA ARG A 50 -6.48 -6.20 6.14
C ARG A 50 -6.35 -7.71 6.30
N ASN A 51 -5.30 -8.15 7.00
CA ASN A 51 -5.16 -9.54 7.41
C ASN A 51 -6.42 -10.01 8.15
N SER A 52 -6.85 -11.25 7.88
CA SER A 52 -8.01 -11.86 8.54
C SER A 52 -7.77 -12.09 10.04
N ASP A 53 -6.50 -12.27 10.44
CA ASP A 53 -6.11 -12.22 11.84
C ASP A 53 -5.92 -10.76 12.27
N ALA A 54 -6.87 -10.26 13.07
CA ALA A 54 -6.89 -8.88 13.54
C ALA A 54 -5.74 -8.52 14.49
N SER A 55 -5.02 -9.51 15.04
CA SER A 55 -3.81 -9.26 15.84
C SER A 55 -2.61 -8.88 14.99
N ARG A 56 -2.65 -9.13 13.68
CA ARG A 56 -1.59 -8.80 12.74
C ARG A 56 -1.86 -7.43 12.12
N ALA A 57 -0.95 -6.49 12.38
CA ALA A 57 -0.90 -5.21 11.69
C ALA A 57 -0.33 -5.40 10.27
N HIS A 58 -1.12 -6.03 9.41
CA HIS A 58 -0.74 -6.37 8.05
C HIS A 58 -1.89 -6.10 7.09
N ILE A 59 -1.60 -5.47 5.98
CA ILE A 59 -2.58 -5.12 4.95
C ILE A 59 -1.99 -5.36 3.56
N LYS A 60 -2.83 -5.85 2.65
CA LYS A 60 -2.55 -5.91 1.22
C LYS A 60 -3.14 -4.67 0.54
N ALA A 61 -2.29 -3.73 0.15
CA ALA A 61 -2.69 -2.50 -0.50
C ALA A 61 -3.26 -2.75 -1.90
N VAL A 62 -4.29 -2.00 -2.25
CA VAL A 62 -4.82 -1.85 -3.61
C VAL A 62 -4.67 -0.43 -4.14
N ARG A 63 -4.55 0.56 -3.26
CA ARG A 63 -4.22 1.97 -3.54
C ARG A 63 -3.34 2.52 -2.42
N ILE A 64 -2.36 3.32 -2.80
CA ILE A 64 -1.66 4.25 -1.91
C ILE A 64 -2.07 5.67 -2.32
N THR A 65 -2.32 6.54 -1.36
CA THR A 65 -2.60 7.96 -1.62
C THR A 65 -1.61 8.83 -0.87
N ILE A 66 -0.99 9.79 -1.57
CA ILE A 66 -0.04 10.77 -1.01
C ILE A 66 -0.49 12.15 -1.48
N ASP A 67 -0.72 13.08 -0.55
CA ASP A 67 -1.16 14.45 -0.85
C ASP A 67 -2.34 14.52 -1.84
N GLY A 68 -3.28 13.58 -1.73
CA GLY A 68 -4.45 13.48 -2.62
C GLY A 68 -4.18 12.84 -3.99
N THR A 69 -2.92 12.51 -4.32
CA THR A 69 -2.57 11.75 -5.52
C THR A 69 -2.75 10.26 -5.26
N ASN A 70 -3.54 9.61 -6.11
CA ASN A 70 -3.82 8.17 -6.02
C ASN A 70 -2.85 7.36 -6.89
N TYR A 71 -2.30 6.30 -6.30
CA TYR A 71 -1.48 5.29 -6.97
C TYR A 71 -2.21 3.94 -6.91
N ASP A 72 -3.00 3.68 -7.95
CA ASP A 72 -3.92 2.56 -7.99
C ASP A 72 -3.26 1.32 -8.59
N MET A 73 -2.94 0.36 -7.73
CA MET A 73 -2.30 -0.90 -8.12
C MET A 73 -3.31 -1.90 -8.70
N TYR A 74 -4.54 -1.85 -8.20
CA TYR A 74 -5.67 -2.64 -8.70
C TYR A 74 -6.93 -1.76 -8.80
N PRO A 75 -7.00 -0.84 -9.78
CA PRO A 75 -8.15 0.06 -9.96
C PRO A 75 -9.48 -0.68 -10.03
N GLU A 76 -9.48 -1.88 -10.63
CA GLU A 76 -10.66 -2.73 -10.78
C GLU A 76 -11.22 -3.26 -9.45
N ARG A 77 -10.47 -3.11 -8.35
CA ARG A 77 -10.88 -3.53 -7.00
C ARG A 77 -11.35 -2.38 -6.12
N ILE A 78 -11.37 -1.16 -6.67
CA ILE A 78 -11.75 0.05 -5.96
C ILE A 78 -13.17 0.39 -6.44
N ALA A 79 -14.13 0.40 -5.51
CA ALA A 79 -15.48 0.87 -5.84
C ALA A 79 -15.41 2.36 -6.21
N ALA A 80 -16.20 2.78 -7.19
CA ALA A 80 -16.37 4.21 -7.47
C ALA A 80 -16.93 4.89 -6.21
N GLU A 81 -16.28 5.98 -5.79
CA GLU A 81 -16.74 6.84 -4.70
C GLU A 81 -18.02 7.59 -5.07
#